data_AF-A0A6G2DAP3-F1
#
_entry.id   AF-A0A6G2DAP3-F1
#
_cell.length_a   1.000
_cell.length_b   1.000
_cell.length_c   1.000
_cell.angle_alpha   90.00
_cell.angle_beta   90.00
_cell.angle_gamma   90.00
#
_symmetry.space_group_name_H-M   'P 1'
#
loop_
_entity.id
_entity.type
_entity.pdbx_description
1 polymer ?
#
loop_
_entity_poly.entity_id
_entity_poly.type
_entity_poly.pdbx_seq_one_letter_code
_entity_poly.pdbx_strand_id
1 'polypeptide(L)' 'LLDLVLRKPNFLLLDEPTRNFSPTSQPQIRKLFATYPGGLITVSHDRRFLKEVCSSIYRLTEHGLELVNLEDV' A
#
# COMPACT_ATOMS: atom_id res chain seq x y z
N LEU A 1 3.70 13.00 -4.71
CA LEU A 1 2.64 12.26 -4.00
C LEU A 1 1.45 13.16 -3.66
N LEU A 2 1.63 14.28 -2.95
CA LEU A 2 0.53 15.20 -2.58
C LEU A 2 -0.27 15.70 -3.80
N ASP A 3 0.40 16.20 -4.85
CA ASP A 3 -0.27 16.61 -6.10
C ASP A 3 -1.05 15.45 -6.76
N LEU A 4 -0.50 14.24 -6.71
CA LEU A 4 -1.13 13.04 -7.28
C LEU A 4 -2.41 12.67 -6.53
N VAL A 5 -2.39 12.72 -5.20
CA VAL A 5 -3.58 12.46 -4.35
C VAL A 5 -4.63 13.55 -4.54
N LEU A 6 -4.20 14.82 -4.67
CA LEU A 6 -5.11 15.95 -4.89
C LEU A 6 -5.85 15.87 -6.23
N ARG A 7 -5.25 15.25 -7.25
CA ARG A 7 -5.89 14.98 -8.55
C ARG A 7 -6.93 13.87 -8.51
N LYS A 8 -7.07 13.15 -7.38
CA LYS A 8 -8.02 12.05 -7.17
C LYS A 8 -8.08 11.04 -8.33
N PRO A 9 -6.95 10.43 -8.73
CA PRO A 9 -6.97 9.43 -9.79
C PRO A 9 -7.76 8.19 -9.39
N ASN A 10 -8.40 7.54 -10.36
CA ASN A 10 -9.18 6.33 -10.09
C ASN A 10 -8.31 5.17 -9.59
N PHE A 11 -7.02 5.15 -9.96
CA PHE A 11 -6.04 4.15 -9.53
C PHE A 11 -4.72 4.81 -9.16
N LEU A 12 -4.13 4.34 -8.05
CA LEU A 12 -2.84 4.76 -7.56
C LEU A 12 -1.88 3.56 -7.59
N LEU A 13 -0.73 3.72 -8.25
CA LEU A 13 0.36 2.75 -8.25
C LEU A 13 1.52 3.34 -7.44
N LEU A 14 1.93 2.65 -6.38
CA LEU A 14 2.99 3.09 -5.48
C LEU A 14 4.10 2.05 -5.41
N ASP A 15 5.34 2.50 -5.54
CA ASP A 15 6.53 1.69 -5.34
C ASP A 15 7.26 2.15 -4.08
N GLU A 16 7.37 1.26 -3.09
CA GLU A 16 7.98 1.50 -1.77
C GLU A 16 7.57 2.83 -1.10
N PRO A 17 6.27 3.09 -0.89
CA PRO A 17 5.80 4.40 -0.42
C PRO A 17 6.26 4.70 1.01
N THR A 18 6.42 3.68 1.85
CA THR A 18 6.81 3.81 3.27
C THR A 18 8.21 4.39 3.46
N ARG A 19 9.12 4.16 2.50
CA ARG A 19 10.52 4.63 2.56
C ARG A 19 10.63 6.16 2.58
N ASN A 20 9.67 6.86 2.00
CA ASN A 20 9.70 8.31 1.87
C ASN A 20 8.88 9.04 2.96
N PHE A 21 8.35 8.31 3.95
CA PHE A 21 7.56 8.89 5.04
C PHE A 21 8.30 8.89 6.36
N SER A 22 8.23 10.01 7.08
CA SER A 22 8.68 10.07 8.47
C SER A 22 7.93 9.03 9.32
N PRO A 23 8.60 8.33 10.26
CA PRO A 23 7.96 7.38 11.18
C PRO A 23 6.75 7.96 11.92
N THR A 24 6.80 9.25 12.27
CA THR A 24 5.73 9.96 12.97
C THR A 24 4.48 10.18 12.11
N SER A 25 4.64 10.24 10.78
CA SER A 25 3.57 10.49 9.81
C SER A 25 2.91 9.20 9.31
N GLN A 26 3.56 8.05 9.50
CA GLN A 26 3.08 6.78 8.94
C GLN A 26 1.65 6.39 9.35
N PRO A 27 1.18 6.58 10.60
CA PRO A 27 -0.19 6.21 10.96
C PRO A 27 -1.26 7.00 10.17
N GLN A 28 -1.01 8.29 9.95
CA GLN A 28 -1.90 9.17 9.20
C GLN A 28 -1.90 8.81 7.71
N ILE A 29 -0.72 8.51 7.17
CA ILE A 29 -0.54 8.05 5.80
C ILE A 29 -1.26 6.72 5.55
N ARG A 30 -1.10 5.74 6.47
CA ARG A 30 -1.81 4.45 6.38
C ARG A 30 -3.31 4.65 6.37
N LYS A 31 -3.83 5.49 7.26
CA LYS A 31 -5.25 5.83 7.27
C LYS A 31 -5.72 6.47 5.96
N LEU A 32 -4.94 7.42 5.41
CA LEU A 32 -5.25 8.07 4.14
C LEU A 32 -5.36 7.05 3.00
N PHE A 33 -4.41 6.13 2.90
CA PHE A 33 -4.41 5.11 1.85
C PHE A 33 -5.47 4.03 2.06
N ALA A 34 -5.72 3.62 3.30
CA ALA A 34 -6.78 2.65 3.64
C ALA A 34 -8.18 3.20 3.30
N THR A 35 -8.38 4.52 3.36
CA THR A 35 -9.64 5.18 2.98
C THR A 35 -9.60 5.79 1.57
N TYR A 36 -8.61 5.42 0.75
CA TYR A 36 -8.50 5.95 -0.60
C TYR A 36 -9.70 5.47 -1.44
N PRO A 37 -10.47 6.38 -2.07
CA PRO A 37 -11.71 6.01 -2.76
C PRO A 37 -11.49 5.29 -4.10
N GLY A 38 -10.26 5.31 -4.65
CA GLY A 38 -9.89 4.60 -5.86
C GLY A 38 -9.19 3.27 -5.58
N GLY A 39 -8.77 2.58 -6.64
CA GLY A 39 -7.93 1.40 -6.51
C GLY A 39 -6.50 1.76 -6.11
N LEU A 40 -5.89 0.93 -5.27
CA LEU A 40 -4.51 1.07 -4.85
C LEU A 40 -3.75 -0.22 -5.14
N ILE A 41 -2.64 -0.10 -5.88
CA ILE A 41 -1.65 -1.15 -6.04
C ILE A 41 -0.35 -0.61 -5.46
N THR A 42 0.24 -1.34 -4.53
CA THR A 42 1.45 -0.91 -3.86
C THR A 42 2.41 -2.07 -3.67
N VAL A 43 3.70 -1.77 -3.80
CA VAL A 43 4.79 -2.66 -3.40
C VAL A 43 5.44 -2.06 -2.16
N SER A 44 5.69 -2.87 -1.14
CA SER A 44 6.29 -2.43 0.11
C SER A 44 6.91 -3.60 0.86
N HIS A 45 8.06 -3.39 1.48
CA HIS A 45 8.62 -4.32 2.46
C HIS A 45 7.99 -4.20 3.86
N ASP A 46 7.17 -3.18 4.12
CA ASP A 46 6.49 -2.96 5.40
C ASP A 46 5.19 -3.78 5.49
N ARG A 47 5.28 -4.91 6.21
CA ARG A 47 4.15 -5.82 6.46
C ARG A 47 2.98 -5.15 7.17
N ARG A 48 3.23 -4.22 8.11
CA ARG A 48 2.16 -3.53 8.84
C ARG A 48 1.40 -2.59 7.91
N PHE A 49 2.12 -1.87 7.05
CA PHE A 49 1.50 -1.06 6.00
C PHE A 49 0.62 -1.91 5.09
N LEU A 50 1.15 -3.03 4.57
CA LEU A 50 0.38 -3.92 3.69
C LEU A 50 -0.89 -4.43 4.36
N LYS A 51 -0.82 -4.88 5.62
CA LYS A 51 -1.99 -5.37 6.38
C LYS A 51 -3.03 -4.30 6.66
N GLU A 52 -2.62 -3.09 7.01
CA GLU A 52 -3.55 -2.02 7.40
C GLU A 52 -4.19 -1.33 6.19
N VAL A 53 -3.56 -1.41 5.01
CA VAL A 53 -3.97 -0.64 3.82
C VAL A 53 -4.57 -1.52 2.72
N CYS A 54 -4.03 -2.71 2.49
CA CYS A 54 -4.41 -3.55 1.35
C CYS A 54 -5.50 -4.56 1.72
N SER A 55 -6.46 -4.76 0.82
CA SER A 55 -7.49 -5.80 0.95
C SER A 55 -7.02 -7.18 0.48
N SER A 56 -5.98 -7.23 -0.35
CA SER A 56 -5.39 -8.45 -0.87
C SER A 56 -3.90 -8.26 -1.01
N ILE A 57 -3.12 -9.28 -0.63
CA ILE A 57 -1.66 -9.23 -0.65
C ILE A 57 -1.17 -10.36 -1.53
N TYR A 58 -0.29 -10.03 -2.47
CA TYR A 58 0.38 -10.98 -3.33
C TYR A 58 1.86 -11.05 -2.95
N ARG A 59 2.40 -12.26 -2.89
CA ARG A 59 3.83 -12.50 -2.74
C ARG A 59 4.38 -12.92 -4.09
N LEU A 60 5.47 -12.28 -4.49
CA LEU A 60 6.23 -12.70 -5.67
C LEU A 60 7.10 -13.91 -5.31
N THR A 61 6.91 -15.01 -6.03
CA THR A 61 7.70 -16.25 -5.96
C THR A 61 8.34 -16.53 -7.32
N GLU A 62 9.18 -17.55 -7.39
CA GLU A 62 9.79 -18.00 -8.66
C GLU A 62 8.75 -18.45 -9.69
N HIS A 63 7.54 -18.79 -9.25
CA HIS A 63 6.43 -19.22 -10.10
C HIS A 63 5.44 -18.09 -10.46
N GLY A 64 5.65 -16.88 -9.93
CA GLY A 64 4.81 -15.72 -10.18
C GLY A 64 4.20 -15.11 -8.91
N LEU A 65 3.04 -14.47 -9.05
CA LEU A 65 2.34 -13.84 -7.93
C LEU A 65 1.38 -14.84 -7.28
N GLU A 66 1.63 -15.16 -6.01
CA GLU A 66 0.76 -15.99 -5.17
C GLU A 66 -0.05 -15.13 -4.22
N LEU A 67 -1.36 -15.38 -4.12
CA LEU A 67 -2.20 -14.72 -3.13
C LEU A 67 -1.87 -15.25 -1.73
N VAL A 68 -1.67 -14.35 -0.77
CA VAL A 68 -1.33 -14.68 0.62
C VAL A 68 -2.46 -14.25 1.54
N ASN A 69 -2.75 -15.04 2.57
CA ASN A 69 -3.69 -14.64 3.61
C ASN A 69 -3.06 -13.54 4.47
N LEU A 70 -3.85 -12.52 4.82
CA LEU A 70 -3.42 -11.40 5.68
C LEU A 70 -2.88 -11.84 7.05
N GLU A 71 -3.30 -13.01 7.53
CA GLU A 71 -2.81 -13.61 8.79
C GLU A 71 -1.33 -14.04 8.67
N ASP A 72 -0.90 -14.48 7.49
CA ASP A 72 0.43 -15.04 7.22
C ASP A 72 1.50 -13.97 6.90
N VAL A 73 1.06 -12.72 6.66
CA VAL A 73 1.95 -11.58 6.32
C VAL A 73 2.65 -11.02 7.55
#